data_AF-A0A7J9GVH2-F1
#
_entry.id   AF-A0A7J9GVH2-F1
#
_cell.length_a   1.000
_cell.length_b   1.000
_cell.length_c   1.000
_cell.angle_alpha   90.00
_cell.angle_beta   90.00
_cell.angle_gamma   90.00
#
_symmetry.space_group_name_H-M   'P 1'
#
loop_
_entity.id
_entity.type
_entity.pdbx_description
1 polymer ?
#
loop_
_entity_poly.entity_id
_entity_poly.type
_entity_poly.pdbx_seq_one_letter_code
_entity_poly.pdbx_strand_id
1 'polypeptide(L)'
;MVLDTGSELSWVHCNQTTRNNQPDPTIFNPNQSTSYKTIPCFSPTCVNKTQDFPIPPSCDSDNLCHATLSYADASSSDGNLASDTFHLGSSGNISGLVFGCMDSIFGSNADEDSKTTGLMGMNRGSLSFVSQMGVPKFSYCISGSDLSGLLLL
;
A
#
# COMPACT_ATOMS: atom_id res chain seq x y z
N MET A 1 -6.22 -4.97 5.80
CA MET A 1 -4.82 -4.88 5.37
C MET A 1 -3.93 -5.69 6.31
N VAL A 2 -2.88 -6.31 5.79
CA VAL A 2 -1.86 -7.01 6.59
C VAL A 2 -0.77 -6.02 7.02
N LEU A 3 -0.29 -6.14 8.26
CA LEU A 3 0.81 -5.33 8.77
C LEU A 3 2.15 -5.91 8.28
N ASP A 4 2.86 -5.19 7.41
CA ASP A 4 4.14 -5.63 6.85
C ASP A 4 5.29 -4.79 7.43
N THR A 5 6.06 -5.38 8.33
CA THR A 5 7.24 -4.73 8.94
C THR A 5 8.53 -4.95 8.13
N GLY A 6 8.47 -5.76 7.07
CA GLY A 6 9.58 -6.08 6.20
C GLY A 6 9.76 -5.10 5.03
N SER A 7 8.72 -4.37 4.64
CA SER A 7 8.75 -3.42 3.52
C SER A 7 8.25 -2.02 3.89
N GLU A 8 8.61 -1.04 3.05
CA GLU A 8 8.24 0.36 3.21
C GLU A 8 6.91 0.67 2.53
N LEU A 9 6.67 0.21 1.30
CA LEU A 9 5.49 0.67 0.59
C LEU A 9 4.21 0.01 1.11
N SER A 10 3.22 0.82 1.47
CA SER A 10 1.86 0.31 1.64
C SER A 10 1.23 0.07 0.27
N TRP A 11 0.54 -1.05 0.11
CA TRP A 11 -0.15 -1.44 -1.11
C TRP A 11 -1.65 -1.54 -0.86
N VAL A 12 -2.45 -0.94 -1.73
CA VAL A 12 -3.92 -0.96 -1.65
C VAL A 12 -4.48 -1.51 -2.95
N HIS A 13 -5.48 -2.39 -2.88
CA HIS A 13 -6.18 -2.85 -4.08
C HIS A 13 -6.97 -1.72 -4.73
N CYS A 14 -6.63 -1.40 -5.97
CA CYS A 14 -7.30 -0.34 -6.73
C CYS A 14 -7.98 -0.83 -8.01
N ASN A 15 -7.58 -2.00 -8.52
CA ASN A 15 -8.19 -2.55 -9.70
C ASN A 15 -9.60 -3.07 -9.39
N GLN A 16 -10.60 -2.49 -10.06
CA GLN A 16 -12.00 -2.88 -9.95
C GLN A 16 -12.23 -4.21 -10.67
N THR A 17 -11.77 -5.32 -10.10
CA THR A 17 -12.31 -6.63 -10.50
C THR A 17 -13.71 -6.72 -9.95
N THR A 18 -14.73 -6.62 -10.81
CA THR A 18 -16.11 -6.82 -10.42
C THR A 18 -16.31 -8.28 -10.00
N ARG A 19 -16.38 -8.55 -8.69
CA ARG A 19 -16.94 -9.83 -8.22
C ARG A 19 -18.45 -9.77 -8.47
N ASN A 20 -18.95 -10.61 -9.38
CA ASN A 20 -20.37 -10.73 -9.71
C ASN A 20 -21.05 -9.45 -10.22
N ASN A 21 -20.34 -8.61 -10.99
CA ASN A 21 -20.85 -7.33 -11.53
C ASN A 21 -21.32 -6.31 -10.48
N GLN A 22 -20.87 -6.46 -9.22
CA GLN A 22 -21.08 -5.46 -8.16
C GLN A 22 -19.75 -4.85 -7.72
N PRO A 23 -19.74 -3.57 -7.29
CA PRO A 23 -18.57 -2.98 -6.65
C PRO A 23 -18.21 -3.77 -5.40
N ASP A 24 -16.97 -4.28 -5.32
CA ASP A 24 -16.47 -4.90 -4.10
C ASP A 24 -16.10 -3.78 -3.11
N PRO A 25 -16.81 -3.64 -1.97
CA PRO A 25 -16.56 -2.56 -1.02
C PRO A 25 -15.18 -2.67 -0.34
N THR A 26 -14.46 -3.78 -0.54
CA THR A 26 -13.11 -3.98 -0.02
C THR A 26 -12.02 -3.44 -0.94
N ILE A 27 -12.37 -3.04 -2.17
CA ILE A 27 -11.46 -2.47 -3.17
C ILE A 27 -11.58 -0.94 -3.14
N PHE A 28 -10.44 -0.26 -3.04
CA PHE A 28 -10.40 1.19 -3.08
C PHE A 28 -10.71 1.68 -4.51
N ASN A 29 -11.58 2.67 -4.65
CA ASN A 29 -11.91 3.27 -5.94
C ASN A 29 -11.31 4.68 -6.05
N PRO A 30 -10.20 4.86 -6.81
CA PRO A 30 -9.58 6.16 -7.00
C PRO A 30 -10.54 7.24 -7.50
N ASN A 31 -11.51 6.89 -8.34
CA ASN A 31 -12.45 7.84 -8.94
C ASN A 31 -13.49 8.39 -7.96
N GLN A 32 -13.64 7.78 -6.77
CA GLN A 32 -14.56 8.24 -5.74
C GLN A 32 -13.88 9.10 -4.66
N SER A 33 -12.54 9.17 -4.66
CA SER A 33 -11.80 9.99 -3.72
C SER A 33 -11.43 11.33 -4.35
N THR A 34 -11.80 12.42 -3.67
CA THR A 34 -11.46 13.78 -4.11
C THR A 34 -10.03 14.20 -3.72
N SER A 35 -9.38 13.46 -2.82
CA SER A 35 -7.98 13.70 -2.42
C SER A 35 -6.99 12.76 -3.11
N TYR A 36 -7.46 11.78 -3.90
CA TYR A 36 -6.61 10.91 -4.68
C TYR A 36 -5.80 11.70 -5.71
N LYS A 37 -4.50 11.43 -5.76
CA LYS A 37 -3.58 11.97 -6.75
C LYS A 37 -2.65 10.89 -7.25
N THR A 38 -2.49 10.81 -8.57
CA THR A 38 -1.45 9.97 -9.17
C THR A 38 -0.07 10.58 -8.92
N ILE A 39 0.95 9.73 -8.87
CA ILE A 39 2.35 10.18 -8.78
C ILE A 39 2.95 10.16 -10.20
N PRO A 40 3.34 11.32 -10.77
CA PRO A 40 3.98 11.38 -12.07
C PRO A 40 5.36 10.70 -12.06
N CYS A 41 5.77 10.12 -13.19
CA CYS A 41 7.01 9.37 -13.27
C CYS A 41 8.26 10.20 -12.94
N PHE A 42 8.29 11.48 -13.29
CA PHE A 42 9.44 12.35 -13.02
C PHE A 42 9.36 13.07 -11.66
N SER A 43 8.42 12.67 -10.80
CA SER A 43 8.33 13.22 -9.45
C SER A 43 9.51 12.75 -8.59
N PRO A 44 9.95 13.55 -7.59
CA PRO A 44 10.98 13.13 -6.64
C PRO A 44 10.67 11.80 -5.97
N THR A 45 9.39 11.55 -5.65
CA THR A 45 8.91 10.29 -5.06
C THR A 45 9.24 9.07 -5.92
N CYS A 46 9.20 9.22 -7.25
CA CYS A 46 9.45 8.12 -8.18
C CYS A 46 10.93 7.91 -8.49
N VAL A 47 11.68 9.00 -8.64
CA VAL A 47 13.09 8.95 -9.10
C VAL A 47 14.09 8.76 -7.96
N ASN A 48 13.69 9.07 -6.72
CA ASN A 48 14.56 8.88 -5.57
C ASN A 48 14.67 7.40 -5.24
N LYS A 49 15.90 6.94 -5.00
CA LYS A 49 16.13 5.59 -4.48
C LYS A 49 15.59 5.50 -3.07
N THR A 50 14.85 4.45 -2.81
CA THR A 50 14.36 4.11 -1.48
C THR A 50 15.06 2.85 -0.96
N GLN A 51 14.67 2.39 0.22
CA GLN A 51 15.34 1.27 0.87
C GLN A 51 15.00 -0.07 0.23
N ASP A 52 13.73 -0.27 -0.17
CA ASP A 52 13.20 -1.59 -0.51
C ASP A 52 12.84 -1.76 -1.98
N PHE A 53 13.12 -0.79 -2.84
CA PHE A 53 12.97 -0.95 -4.29
C PHE A 53 14.30 -1.37 -4.94
N PRO A 54 14.61 -2.70 -5.02
CA PRO A 54 15.78 -3.19 -5.73
C PRO A 54 15.66 -2.93 -7.24
N ILE A 55 14.42 -2.98 -7.75
CA ILE A 55 14.05 -2.52 -9.09
C ILE A 55 13.50 -1.10 -8.91
N PRO A 56 14.17 -0.06 -9.45
CA PRO A 56 13.66 1.29 -9.38
C PRO A 56 12.27 1.38 -10.03
N PRO A 57 11.36 2.23 -9.50
CA PRO A 57 10.13 2.54 -10.19
C PRO A 57 10.38 2.97 -11.64
N SER A 58 9.49 2.56 -12.54
CA SER A 58 9.56 2.85 -13.97
C SER A 58 8.40 3.76 -14.40
N CYS A 59 8.45 4.27 -15.64
CA CYS A 59 7.33 5.02 -16.20
C CYS A 59 6.41 4.06 -16.95
N ASP A 60 5.12 4.07 -16.63
CA ASP A 60 4.13 3.41 -17.47
C ASP A 60 3.81 4.22 -18.74
N SER A 61 2.88 3.71 -19.56
CA SER A 61 2.44 4.37 -20.80
C SER A 61 1.75 5.73 -20.58
N ASP A 62 1.22 5.96 -19.38
CA ASP A 62 0.51 7.18 -19.00
C ASP A 62 1.43 8.20 -18.29
N ASN A 63 2.75 7.93 -18.27
CA ASN A 63 3.77 8.69 -17.54
C ASN A 63 3.54 8.74 -16.01
N LEU A 64 2.94 7.69 -15.46
CA LEU A 64 2.79 7.49 -14.03
C LEU A 64 3.95 6.67 -13.48
N CYS A 65 4.18 6.82 -12.18
CA CYS A 65 5.23 6.11 -11.48
C CYS A 65 4.79 4.67 -11.18
N HIS A 66 5.27 3.73 -11.95
CA HIS A 66 4.98 2.31 -11.80
C HIS A 66 6.01 1.64 -10.89
N ALA A 67 5.55 0.89 -9.90
CA ALA A 67 6.39 0.19 -8.95
C ALA A 67 6.05 -1.30 -8.91
N THR A 68 7.08 -2.12 -8.70
CA THR A 68 6.94 -3.55 -8.48
C THR A 68 7.79 -3.92 -7.27
N LEU A 69 7.24 -4.70 -6.35
CA LEU A 69 7.94 -5.20 -5.17
C LEU A 69 7.75 -6.71 -5.06
N SER A 70 8.86 -7.45 -5.01
CA SER A 70 8.88 -8.90 -4.79
C SER A 70 9.21 -9.21 -3.34
N TYR A 71 8.51 -10.18 -2.76
CA TYR A 71 8.66 -10.62 -1.38
C TYR A 71 9.45 -11.94 -1.30
N ALA A 72 9.88 -12.30 -0.09
CA ALA A 72 10.71 -13.48 0.16
C ALA A 72 9.99 -14.81 -0.11
N ASP A 73 8.66 -14.82 -0.10
CA ASP A 73 7.81 -15.97 -0.44
C ASP A 73 7.56 -16.11 -1.95
N ALA A 74 8.28 -15.32 -2.76
CA ALA A 74 8.14 -15.21 -4.21
C ALA A 74 6.81 -14.60 -4.69
N SER A 75 6.01 -14.04 -3.79
CA SER A 75 4.89 -13.17 -4.19
C SER A 75 5.38 -11.80 -4.66
N SER A 76 4.54 -11.06 -5.35
CA SER A 76 4.82 -9.67 -5.70
C SER A 76 3.58 -8.79 -5.76
N SER A 77 3.77 -7.52 -5.40
CA SER A 77 2.82 -6.44 -5.60
C SER A 77 3.27 -5.57 -6.78
N ASP A 78 2.31 -5.16 -7.60
CA ASP A 78 2.56 -4.43 -8.84
C ASP A 78 1.48 -3.37 -9.08
N GLY A 79 1.90 -2.16 -9.45
CA GLY A 79 0.99 -1.09 -9.81
C GLY A 79 1.58 0.31 -9.66
N ASN A 80 0.73 1.32 -9.82
CA ASN A 80 1.15 2.72 -9.84
C ASN A 80 1.17 3.36 -8.45
N LEU A 81 2.21 4.14 -8.16
CA LEU A 81 2.25 4.99 -6.98
C LEU A 81 1.17 6.08 -7.07
N ALA A 82 0.47 6.25 -5.96
CA ALA A 82 -0.54 7.26 -5.77
C ALA A 82 -0.38 7.89 -4.38
N SER A 83 -1.10 8.97 -4.14
CA SER A 83 -1.25 9.54 -2.80
C SER A 83 -2.71 9.84 -2.50
N ASP A 84 -3.10 9.67 -1.25
CA ASP A 84 -4.46 10.00 -0.79
C ASP A 84 -4.48 10.27 0.72
N THR A 85 -5.67 10.54 1.26
CA THR A 85 -5.92 10.70 2.68
C THR A 85 -6.26 9.34 3.31
N PHE A 86 -5.45 8.89 4.27
CA PHE A 86 -5.74 7.71 5.07
C PHE A 86 -6.41 8.14 6.38
N HIS A 87 -7.54 7.50 6.71
CA HIS A 87 -8.28 7.75 7.94
C HIS A 87 -8.04 6.63 8.95
N LEU A 88 -7.51 6.98 10.13
CA LEU A 88 -7.15 6.03 11.20
C LEU A 88 -8.17 6.03 12.34
N GLY A 89 -9.45 5.97 11.97
CA GLY A 89 -10.55 6.03 12.93
C GLY A 89 -10.45 7.28 13.82
N SER A 90 -10.45 7.08 15.14
CA SER A 90 -10.34 8.17 16.11
C SER A 90 -8.92 8.75 16.26
N SER A 91 -7.91 8.14 15.63
CA SER A 91 -6.51 8.57 15.71
C SER A 91 -6.17 9.68 14.71
N GLY A 92 -7.16 10.14 13.94
CA GLY A 92 -7.03 11.22 12.97
C GLY A 92 -6.84 10.72 11.54
N ASN A 93 -6.28 11.58 10.70
CA ASN A 93 -6.00 11.30 9.30
C ASN A 93 -4.60 11.75 8.91
N ILE A 94 -4.07 11.13 7.86
CA ILE A 94 -2.87 11.59 7.18
C ILE A 94 -3.22 11.87 5.73
N SER A 95 -3.01 13.12 5.31
CA SER A 95 -3.24 13.55 3.93
C SER A 95 -1.98 13.41 3.09
N GLY A 96 -2.16 12.98 1.84
CA GLY A 96 -1.06 12.85 0.88
C GLY A 96 -0.11 11.70 1.20
N LEU A 97 -0.57 10.68 1.91
CA LEU A 97 0.19 9.46 2.13
C LEU A 97 0.38 8.76 0.79
N VAL A 98 1.63 8.48 0.43
CA VAL A 98 2.03 7.74 -0.77
C VAL A 98 1.88 6.25 -0.54
N PHE A 99 1.24 5.57 -1.48
CA PHE A 99 1.03 4.12 -1.48
C PHE A 99 1.06 3.59 -2.92
N GLY A 100 1.19 2.28 -3.09
CA GLY A 100 1.01 1.61 -4.37
C GLY A 100 -0.45 1.23 -4.58
N CYS A 101 -1.06 1.74 -5.64
CA CYS A 101 -2.35 1.29 -6.14
C CYS A 101 -2.13 0.00 -6.94
N MET A 102 -2.47 -1.15 -6.37
CA MET A 102 -2.25 -2.44 -7.02
C MET A 102 -3.19 -2.64 -8.20
N ASP A 103 -2.59 -2.92 -9.35
CA ASP A 103 -3.28 -3.38 -10.56
C ASP A 103 -3.50 -4.89 -10.52
N SER A 104 -2.54 -5.63 -9.95
CA SER A 104 -2.61 -7.07 -9.77
C SER A 104 -1.84 -7.52 -8.53
N ILE A 105 -2.24 -8.66 -7.96
CA ILE A 105 -1.45 -9.38 -6.96
C ILE A 105 -1.02 -10.70 -7.58
N PHE A 106 0.28 -10.99 -7.47
CA PHE A 106 0.82 -12.32 -7.72
C PHE A 106 1.18 -12.93 -6.36
N GLY A 107 0.19 -13.49 -5.68
CA GLY A 107 0.38 -14.10 -4.38
C GLY A 107 0.67 -15.59 -4.48
N SER A 108 1.23 -16.15 -3.41
CA SER A 108 1.49 -17.59 -3.29
C SER A 108 0.22 -18.39 -2.94
N ASN A 109 -0.84 -17.73 -2.48
CA ASN A 109 -2.07 -18.38 -2.02
C ASN A 109 -3.32 -17.51 -2.25
N ALA A 110 -4.06 -17.82 -3.32
CA ALA A 110 -5.25 -17.06 -3.74
C ALA A 110 -6.35 -16.97 -2.67
N ASP A 111 -6.49 -17.98 -1.79
CA ASP A 111 -7.49 -17.95 -0.72
C ASP A 111 -7.14 -16.93 0.37
N GLU A 112 -5.85 -16.74 0.65
CA GLU A 112 -5.37 -15.73 1.60
C GLU A 112 -5.41 -14.32 0.98
N ASP A 113 -4.99 -14.19 -0.28
CA ASP A 113 -5.06 -12.94 -1.03
C ASP A 113 -6.49 -12.39 -1.10
N SER A 114 -7.48 -13.28 -1.25
CA SER A 114 -8.90 -12.89 -1.32
C SER A 114 -9.48 -12.31 -0.02
N LYS A 115 -8.79 -12.51 1.11
CA LYS A 115 -9.20 -12.06 2.45
C LYS A 115 -8.54 -10.74 2.86
N THR A 116 -7.50 -10.31 2.15
CA THR A 116 -6.82 -9.05 2.43
C THR A 116 -7.30 -7.92 1.53
N THR A 117 -7.22 -6.71 2.05
CA THR A 117 -7.52 -5.46 1.31
C THR A 117 -6.25 -4.70 0.92
N GLY A 118 -5.08 -5.30 1.16
CA GLY A 118 -3.78 -4.73 0.88
C GLY A 118 -2.75 -4.95 1.99
N LEU A 119 -1.60 -4.31 1.86
CA LEU A 119 -0.45 -4.41 2.75
C LEU A 119 -0.13 -3.02 3.33
N MET A 120 0.14 -2.94 4.62
CA MET A 120 0.58 -1.71 5.27
C MET A 120 2.08 -1.82 5.56
N GLY A 121 2.89 -1.10 4.78
CA GLY A 121 4.34 -1.08 4.91
C GLY A 121 4.78 -0.25 6.12
N MET A 122 5.45 -0.87 7.07
CA MET A 122 5.69 -0.37 8.44
C MET A 122 7.17 -0.35 8.81
N ASN A 123 8.08 -0.57 7.85
CA ASN A 123 9.51 -0.53 8.15
C ASN A 123 9.99 0.93 8.36
N ARG A 124 11.31 1.19 8.18
CA ARG A 124 11.91 2.52 8.38
C ARG A 124 12.32 3.24 7.09
N GLY A 125 11.91 2.73 5.93
CA GLY A 125 12.09 3.38 4.64
C GLY A 125 11.24 4.65 4.53
N SER A 126 11.64 5.56 3.64
CA SER A 126 11.00 6.87 3.48
C SER A 126 9.54 6.79 3.05
N LEU A 127 9.13 5.71 2.37
CA LEU A 127 7.75 5.50 1.95
C LEU A 127 6.93 4.65 2.95
N SER A 128 7.52 4.25 4.08
CA SER A 128 6.78 3.58 5.15
C SER A 128 5.68 4.44 5.72
N PHE A 129 4.57 3.79 6.06
CA PHE A 129 3.42 4.41 6.69
C PHE A 129 3.83 5.22 7.93
N VAL A 130 4.66 4.64 8.78
CA VAL A 130 5.17 5.29 9.99
C VAL A 130 6.10 6.45 9.70
N SER A 131 6.95 6.38 8.67
CA SER A 131 7.85 7.50 8.34
C SER A 131 7.10 8.67 7.72
N GLN A 132 6.13 8.39 6.85
CA GLN A 132 5.25 9.41 6.28
C GLN A 132 4.38 10.09 7.33
N MET A 133 3.97 9.37 8.39
CA MET A 133 3.30 9.93 9.56
C MET A 133 4.22 10.69 10.53
N GLY A 134 5.54 10.64 10.35
CA GLY A 134 6.49 11.20 11.31
C GLY A 134 6.51 10.46 12.64
N VAL A 135 6.12 9.17 12.65
CA VAL A 135 6.09 8.30 13.83
C VAL A 135 7.48 7.68 14.04
N PRO A 136 8.25 8.13 15.05
CA PRO A 136 9.63 7.68 15.24
C PRO A 136 9.72 6.24 15.77
N LYS A 137 8.68 5.76 16.44
CA LYS A 137 8.60 4.46 17.11
C LYS A 137 7.16 3.99 17.09
N PHE A 138 6.95 2.69 16.87
CA PHE A 138 5.65 2.06 16.98
C PHE A 138 5.84 0.70 17.67
N SER A 139 4.77 0.15 18.22
CA SER A 139 4.74 -1.20 18.76
C SER A 139 3.45 -1.89 18.37
N TYR A 140 3.50 -3.20 18.14
CA TYR A 140 2.33 -3.98 17.81
C TYR A 140 2.28 -5.26 18.64
N CYS A 141 1.07 -5.71 18.96
CA CYS A 141 0.81 -6.97 19.64
C CYS A 141 -0.24 -7.74 18.84
N ILE A 142 0.17 -8.86 18.27
CA ILE A 142 -0.70 -9.76 17.51
C ILE A 142 -1.40 -10.68 18.50
N SER A 143 -2.71 -10.86 18.36
CA SER A 143 -3.46 -11.82 19.16
C SER A 143 -3.13 -13.25 18.72
N GLY A 144 -2.98 -14.17 19.67
CA GLY A 144 -2.82 -15.60 19.41
C GLY A 144 -4.13 -16.34 19.06
N SER A 145 -5.25 -15.61 19.02
CA SER A 145 -6.59 -16.08 18.65
C SER A 145 -7.28 -15.02 17.78
N ASP A 146 -8.50 -15.28 17.33
CA ASP A 146 -9.30 -14.38 16.46
C ASP A 146 -9.80 -13.09 17.15
N LEU A 147 -9.13 -12.65 18.23
CA LEU A 147 -9.33 -11.35 18.87
C LEU A 147 -8.50 -10.26 18.20
N SER A 148 -8.92 -9.01 18.36
CA SER A 148 -8.17 -7.86 17.86
C SER A 148 -6.82 -7.72 18.56
N GLY A 149 -5.76 -7.52 17.77
CA GLY A 149 -4.47 -7.07 18.27
C GLY A 149 -4.45 -5.57 18.55
N LEU A 150 -3.28 -5.06 18.92
CA LEU A 150 -3.04 -3.63 19.14
C LEU A 150 -1.89 -3.14 18.25
N LEU A 151 -2.08 -2.00 17.59
CA LEU A 151 -1.02 -1.22 16.97
C LEU A 151 -0.97 0.13 17.68
N LEU A 152 0.19 0.47 18.23
CA LEU A 152 0.46 1.75 18.87
C LEU A 152 1.47 2.51 18.00
N LEU A 153 1.03 3.67 17.49
CA LEU A 153 1.79 4.60 16.67
C LEU A 153 2.29 5.78 17.52
#